data_AF-A0A519WHH8-F1
#
_entry.id   AF-A0A519WHH8-F1
#
_cell.length_a   1.000
_cell.length_b   1.000
_cell.length_c   1.000
_cell.angle_alpha   90.00
_cell.angle_beta   90.00
_cell.angle_gamma   90.00
#
_symmetry.space_group_name_H-M   'P 1'
#
loop_
_entity.id
_entity.type
_entity.pdbx_description
1 polymer ?
#
loop_
_entity_poly.entity_id
_entity_poly.type
_entity_poly.pdbx_seq_one_letter_code
_entity_poly.pdbx_strand_id
1 'polypeptide(L)'
;MKKFLLSLVALAIAQFGFAQSMEKMQWFNEPEKWDIKSNTLNIFVTPQSDYWRISHYGFTVDDAPFYYSTYGGEFEVKVKITGEYKARFDQMGLMLRIDHENYIKAGIE
;
A
#
# COMPACT_ATOMS: atom_id res chain seq x y z
N MET A 1 -32.50 -25.43 13.97
CA MET A 1 -32.38 -23.97 14.21
C MET A 1 -31.05 -23.57 14.86
N LYS A 2 -30.70 -24.05 16.07
CA LYS A 2 -29.43 -23.68 16.74
C LYS A 2 -28.16 -24.01 15.94
N LYS A 3 -28.08 -25.19 15.31
CA LYS A 3 -26.94 -25.59 14.47
C LYS A 3 -26.77 -24.69 13.22
N PHE A 4 -27.89 -24.27 12.63
CA PHE A 4 -27.91 -23.39 11.46
C PHE A 4 -27.45 -21.97 11.82
N LEU A 5 -27.86 -21.49 13.00
CA LEU A 5 -27.44 -20.21 13.56
C LEU A 5 -25.93 -20.20 13.88
N LEU A 6 -25.41 -21.29 14.46
CA LEU A 6 -23.98 -21.48 14.74
C LEU A 6 -23.13 -21.48 13.47
N SER A 7 -23.58 -22.13 12.40
CA SER A 7 -22.89 -22.12 11.10
C SER A 7 -22.91 -20.75 10.43
N LEU A 8 -24.00 -19.98 10.57
CA LEU A 8 -24.09 -18.59 10.05
C LEU A 8 -23.14 -17.65 10.79
N VAL A 9 -23.04 -17.78 12.12
CA VAL A 9 -22.10 -17.01 12.94
C VAL A 9 -20.64 -17.37 12.61
N ALA A 10 -20.33 -18.66 12.43
CA ALA A 10 -19.00 -19.09 12.02
C ALA A 10 -18.61 -18.57 10.63
N LEU A 11 -19.55 -18.54 9.68
CA LEU A 11 -19.32 -17.98 8.34
C LEU A 11 -19.06 -16.46 8.41
N ALA A 12 -19.79 -15.73 9.26
CA ALA A 12 -19.59 -14.30 9.47
C ALA A 12 -18.24 -13.99 10.13
N ILE A 13 -17.78 -14.81 11.09
CA ILE A 13 -16.47 -14.65 11.73
C ILE A 13 -15.33 -14.98 10.74
N ALA A 14 -15.52 -15.97 9.86
CA ALA A 14 -14.54 -16.31 8.82
C ALA A 14 -14.34 -15.19 7.77
N GLN A 15 -15.28 -14.23 7.67
CA GLN A 15 -15.12 -13.05 6.81
C GLN A 15 -14.30 -11.93 7.45
N PHE A 16 -14.05 -11.98 8.75
CA PHE A 16 -13.13 -11.04 9.40
C PHE A 16 -11.70 -11.54 9.25
N GLY A 17 -11.10 -11.27 8.09
CA GLY A 17 -9.65 -11.36 7.92
C GLY A 17 -8.97 -10.40 8.89
N PHE A 18 -7.97 -10.88 9.63
CA PHE A 18 -7.10 -9.99 10.39
C PHE A 18 -6.26 -9.17 9.40
N ALA A 19 -6.33 -7.85 9.50
CA ALA A 19 -5.47 -6.97 8.72
C ALA A 19 -4.00 -7.21 9.10
N GLN A 20 -3.11 -7.06 8.12
CA GLN A 20 -1.67 -7.09 8.34
C GLN A 20 -1.26 -5.98 9.31
N SER A 21 -0.39 -6.31 10.28
CA SER A 21 0.23 -5.31 11.15
C SER A 21 1.33 -4.58 10.39
N MET A 22 1.30 -3.25 10.45
CA MET A 22 2.25 -2.40 9.73
C MET A 22 3.68 -2.66 10.20
N GLU A 23 3.90 -2.99 11.47
CA GLU A 23 5.22 -3.24 12.06
C GLU A 23 5.97 -4.45 11.46
N LYS A 24 5.29 -5.27 10.65
CA LYS A 24 5.86 -6.45 9.99
C LYS A 24 6.07 -6.28 8.48
N MET A 25 5.88 -5.05 7.96
CA MET A 25 6.11 -4.71 6.56
C MET A 25 7.54 -4.20 6.37
N GLN A 26 7.97 -4.08 5.12
CA GLN A 26 9.34 -3.69 4.76
C GLN A 26 9.34 -2.57 3.72
N TRP A 27 10.42 -1.80 3.71
CA TRP A 27 10.65 -0.75 2.72
C TRP A 27 11.34 -1.32 1.48
N PHE A 28 10.91 -0.87 0.30
CA PHE A 28 11.68 -1.05 -0.93
C PHE A 28 12.70 0.10 -1.08
N ASN A 29 12.23 1.34 -1.01
CA ASN A 29 13.04 2.55 -0.89
C ASN A 29 12.68 3.23 0.43
N GLU A 30 13.52 3.09 1.45
CA GLU A 30 13.26 3.65 2.78
C GLU A 30 13.50 5.17 2.79
N PRO A 31 12.51 5.99 3.20
CA PRO A 31 12.69 7.43 3.32
C PRO A 31 13.51 7.79 4.56
N GLU A 32 14.15 8.96 4.57
CA GLU A 32 14.96 9.41 5.71
C GLU A 32 14.16 9.57 7.01
N LYS A 33 12.85 9.88 6.90
CA LYS A 33 11.99 10.13 8.06
C LYS A 33 10.64 9.45 7.84
N TRP A 34 10.35 8.49 8.71
CA TRP A 34 9.06 7.85 8.81
C TRP A 34 8.84 7.34 10.23
N ASP A 35 7.59 7.10 10.59
CA ASP A 35 7.24 6.41 11.83
C ASP A 35 5.88 5.72 11.73
N ILE A 36 5.70 4.66 12.51
CA ILE A 36 4.40 4.03 12.71
C ILE A 36 3.91 4.40 14.10
N LYS A 37 2.76 5.07 14.18
CA LYS A 37 2.08 5.41 15.45
C LYS A 37 0.60 5.15 15.32
N SER A 38 0.03 4.46 16.31
CA SER A 38 -1.41 4.21 16.39
C SER A 38 -2.00 3.66 15.08
N ASN A 39 -1.35 2.64 14.50
CA ASN A 39 -1.77 2.01 13.24
C ASN A 39 -1.82 2.96 12.03
N THR A 40 -0.99 4.01 12.05
CA THR A 40 -0.81 4.97 10.96
C THR A 40 0.67 5.05 10.61
N LEU A 41 0.97 4.88 9.32
CA LEU A 41 2.29 5.12 8.76
C LEU A 41 2.41 6.59 8.37
N ASN A 42 3.31 7.31 9.04
CA ASN A 42 3.69 8.68 8.71
C ASN A 42 4.97 8.65 7.87
N ILE A 43 4.97 9.37 6.75
CA ILE A 43 6.10 9.40 5.81
C ILE A 43 6.42 10.85 5.49
N PHE A 44 7.69 11.23 5.64
CA PHE A 44 8.22 12.42 4.98
C PHE A 44 8.78 11.97 3.62
N VAL A 45 8.04 12.26 2.55
CA VAL A 45 8.32 11.71 1.22
C VAL A 45 9.69 12.18 0.73
N THR A 46 10.49 11.24 0.21
CA THR A 46 11.77 11.53 -0.43
C THR A 46 11.54 12.44 -1.64
N PRO A 47 12.12 13.65 -1.69
CA PRO A 47 11.94 14.56 -2.81
C PRO A 47 12.48 13.99 -4.12
N GLN A 48 11.95 14.47 -5.26
CA GLN A 48 12.43 14.11 -6.61
C GLN A 48 12.45 12.60 -6.88
N SER A 49 11.48 11.88 -6.33
CA SER A 49 11.35 10.45 -6.50
C SER A 49 10.05 10.10 -7.23
N ASP A 50 10.03 8.99 -7.97
CA ASP A 50 8.84 8.54 -8.70
C ASP A 50 8.88 7.03 -8.99
N TYR A 51 7.74 6.52 -9.45
CA TYR A 51 7.62 5.25 -10.15
C TYR A 51 7.07 5.50 -11.55
N TRP A 52 7.95 5.51 -12.54
CA TRP A 52 7.59 5.69 -13.94
C TRP A 52 8.38 4.74 -14.83
N ARG A 53 7.72 4.17 -15.83
CA ARG A 53 8.38 3.31 -16.81
C ARG A 53 7.99 3.70 -18.22
N ILE A 54 8.94 4.29 -18.94
CA ILE A 54 8.98 4.57 -20.38
C ILE A 54 7.90 5.55 -20.89
N SER A 55 6.66 5.51 -20.41
CA SER A 55 5.49 6.09 -21.08
C SER A 55 5.65 7.58 -21.39
N HIS A 56 5.43 7.98 -22.65
CA HIS A 56 5.64 9.30 -23.29
C HIS A 56 7.05 9.91 -23.13
N TYR A 57 7.56 10.00 -21.91
CA TYR A 57 8.79 10.68 -21.53
C TYR A 57 10.07 9.89 -21.82
N GLY A 58 9.98 8.58 -22.08
CA GLY A 58 11.11 7.73 -22.48
C GLY A 58 12.10 7.35 -21.37
N PHE A 59 11.89 7.82 -20.12
CA PHE A 59 12.73 7.50 -18.97
C PHE A 59 12.10 6.45 -18.05
N THR A 60 12.90 5.89 -17.14
CA THR A 60 12.44 5.02 -16.05
C THR A 60 12.92 5.57 -14.71
N VAL A 61 12.04 5.59 -13.71
CA VAL A 61 12.32 5.96 -12.32
C VAL A 61 11.65 4.92 -11.42
N ASP A 62 12.34 4.45 -10.38
CA ASP A 62 11.90 3.36 -9.50
C ASP A 62 12.40 3.58 -8.05
N ASP A 63 12.41 4.83 -7.59
CA ASP A 63 13.12 5.27 -6.38
C ASP A 63 12.20 5.90 -5.30
N ALA A 64 10.90 6.02 -5.55
CA ALA A 64 9.97 6.57 -4.56
C ALA A 64 9.72 5.62 -3.37
N PRO A 65 9.36 6.13 -2.19
CA PRO A 65 9.07 5.30 -1.03
C PRO A 65 7.94 4.30 -1.28
N PHE A 66 8.18 3.03 -0.97
CA PHE A 66 7.18 1.97 -1.04
C PHE A 66 7.29 1.03 0.15
N TYR A 67 6.25 1.03 0.98
CA TYR A 67 6.13 0.18 2.16
C TYR A 67 5.20 -0.98 1.87
N TYR A 68 5.70 -2.21 1.97
CA TYR A 68 5.00 -3.37 1.41
C TYR A 68 5.15 -4.64 2.25
N SER A 69 4.29 -5.61 1.92
CA SER A 69 4.44 -7.01 2.30
C SER A 69 4.13 -7.87 1.08
N THR A 70 4.60 -9.12 1.08
CA THR A 70 4.36 -10.06 -0.01
C THR A 70 3.08 -10.85 0.26
N TYR A 71 2.21 -10.94 -0.73
CA TYR A 71 0.97 -11.72 -0.66
C TYR A 71 0.88 -12.64 -1.87
N GLY A 72 0.36 -13.84 -1.65
CA GLY A 72 -0.04 -14.77 -2.69
C GLY A 72 -1.54 -15.07 -2.61
N GLY A 73 -2.13 -15.51 -3.71
CA GLY A 73 -3.56 -15.81 -3.78
C GLY A 73 -4.44 -14.56 -3.84
N GLU A 74 -5.72 -14.74 -3.53
CA GLU A 74 -6.71 -13.66 -3.50
C GLU A 74 -6.59 -12.86 -2.21
N PHE A 75 -6.60 -11.53 -2.33
CA PHE A 75 -6.56 -10.62 -1.18
C PHE A 75 -7.37 -9.35 -1.46
N GLU A 76 -7.72 -8.66 -0.37
CA GLU A 76 -8.29 -7.33 -0.41
C GLU A 76 -7.36 -6.37 0.35
N VAL A 77 -7.13 -5.18 -0.20
CA VAL A 77 -6.41 -4.10 0.47
C VAL A 77 -7.30 -2.88 0.60
N LYS A 78 -7.35 -2.32 1.81
CA LYS A 78 -8.05 -1.07 2.12
C LYS A 78 -7.08 -0.18 2.88
N VAL A 79 -6.91 1.05 2.40
CA VAL A 79 -6.10 2.07 3.08
C VAL A 79 -6.87 3.39 3.10
N LYS A 80 -6.65 4.17 4.15
CA LYS A 80 -7.02 5.58 4.18
C LYS A 80 -5.75 6.39 3.99
N ILE A 81 -5.73 7.24 2.99
CA ILE A 81 -4.61 8.15 2.70
C ILE A 81 -4.98 9.59 3.08
N THR A 82 -4.01 10.31 3.63
CA THR A 82 -4.09 11.75 3.92
C THR A 82 -2.74 12.33 3.53
N GLY A 83 -2.72 13.32 2.65
CA GLY A 83 -1.49 13.95 2.16
C GLY A 83 -1.59 15.47 2.20
N GLU A 84 -0.45 16.12 2.41
CA GLU A 84 -0.29 17.58 2.26
C GLU A 84 0.25 17.91 0.87
N TYR A 85 -0.56 17.67 -0.18
CA TYR A 85 -0.18 17.95 -1.58
C TYR A 85 0.04 19.44 -1.78
N LYS A 86 1.25 19.83 -2.19
CA LYS A 86 1.71 21.23 -2.32
C LYS A 86 2.34 21.52 -3.66
N ALA A 87 2.98 20.53 -4.27
CA ALA A 87 3.66 20.66 -5.56
C ALA A 87 2.95 19.84 -6.64
N ARG A 88 3.22 20.20 -7.89
CA ARG A 88 2.79 19.41 -9.04
C ARG A 88 3.47 18.03 -8.96
N PHE A 89 2.68 16.98 -9.20
CA PHE A 89 3.12 15.57 -9.18
C PHE A 89 3.37 15.00 -7.78
N ASP A 90 2.91 15.67 -6.71
CA ASP A 90 2.87 15.08 -5.38
C ASP A 90 1.89 13.90 -5.39
N GLN A 91 2.38 12.70 -5.10
CA GLN A 91 1.60 11.47 -5.22
C GLN A 91 1.48 10.74 -3.88
N MET A 92 0.32 10.11 -3.65
CA MET A 92 0.15 9.14 -2.57
C MET A 92 -0.95 8.14 -2.93
N GLY A 93 -0.70 6.85 -2.67
CA GLY A 93 -1.64 5.81 -3.06
C GLY A 93 -1.25 4.42 -2.64
N LEU A 94 -1.83 3.44 -3.34
CA LEU A 94 -1.52 2.03 -3.26
C LEU A 94 -0.72 1.60 -4.50
N MET A 95 0.14 0.62 -4.30
CA MET A 95 0.83 -0.05 -5.39
C MET A 95 0.70 -1.57 -5.24
N LEU A 96 0.41 -2.23 -6.36
CA LEU A 96 0.61 -3.66 -6.53
C LEU A 96 1.84 -3.85 -7.41
N ARG A 97 2.81 -4.63 -6.95
CA ARG A 97 4.10 -4.81 -7.61
C ARG A 97 4.48 -6.28 -7.67
N ILE A 98 4.80 -6.75 -8.86
CA ILE A 98 5.43 -8.06 -9.09
C ILE A 98 6.94 -7.85 -9.21
N ASP A 99 7.34 -6.89 -10.04
CA ASP A 99 8.74 -6.50 -10.27
C ASP A 99 8.82 -5.05 -10.80
N HIS A 100 10.02 -4.62 -11.21
CA HIS A 100 10.29 -3.27 -11.72
C HIS A 100 9.68 -2.97 -13.11
N GLU A 101 9.24 -3.99 -13.83
CA GLU A 101 8.54 -3.84 -15.12
C GLU A 101 7.02 -4.00 -14.98
N ASN A 102 6.57 -4.68 -13.92
CA ASN A 102 5.19 -5.09 -13.70
C ASN A 102 4.66 -4.56 -12.37
N TYR A 103 4.08 -3.36 -12.41
CA TYR A 103 3.40 -2.76 -11.27
C TYR A 103 2.23 -1.87 -11.71
N ILE A 104 1.29 -1.66 -10.79
CA ILE A 104 0.21 -0.67 -10.93
C ILE A 104 0.26 0.21 -9.69
N LYS A 105 0.34 1.53 -9.88
CA LYS A 105 0.13 2.54 -8.83
C LYS A 105 -1.22 3.22 -9.04
N ALA A 106 -1.95 3.46 -7.95
CA ALA A 106 -3.23 4.16 -7.99
C ALA A 106 -3.42 5.00 -6.73
N GLY A 107 -3.87 6.24 -6.89
CA GLY A 107 -3.97 7.19 -5.78
C GLY A 107 -4.32 8.60 -6.25
N ILE A 108 -3.93 9.58 -5.44
CA ILE A 108 -4.00 11.00 -5.77
C ILE A 108 -2.64 11.43 -6.35
N GLU A 109 -2.69 12.34 -7.32
CA GLU A 109 -1.59 13.09 -7.93
C GLU A 109 -2.01 14.56 -8.14
#